data_AF-A0A947K2S8-F1
#
_entry.id   AF-A0A947K2S8-F1
#
_cell.length_a   1.000
_cell.length_b   1.000
_cell.length_c   1.000
_cell.angle_alpha   90.00
_cell.angle_beta   90.00
_cell.angle_gamma   90.00
#
_symmetry.space_group_name_H-M   'P 1'
#
loop_
_entity.id
_entity.type
_entity.pdbx_description
1 polymer ?
#
loop_
_entity_poly.entity_id
_entity_poly.type
_entity_poly.pdbx_seq_one_letter_code
_entity_poly.pdbx_strand_id
1 'polypeptide(L)'
;MYPQTHLLAGLAAGEVAASLGAISQPEALLVAGLAMAIDIDHYLYFVIKHGSWSLEKAWNAAVARREEGERTWLHHWWGFVFVSAIIVLLAFFSQAWALILALAYYSHYFLDHVPNSTRQIRFKVLKASFKLSYLEIILDVILILLTIGFIAL
;
A
#
# COMPACT_ATOMS: atom_id res chain seq x y z
N MET A 1 -4.91 4.26 2.37
CA MET A 1 -4.22 5.57 2.45
C MET A 1 -3.92 6.02 1.02
N TYR A 2 -3.02 6.97 0.76
CA TYR A 2 -2.55 7.18 -0.61
C TYR A 2 -1.52 6.10 -1.01
N PRO A 3 -1.39 5.79 -2.32
CA PRO A 3 -0.47 4.75 -2.80
C PRO A 3 1.00 4.99 -2.41
N GLN A 4 1.47 6.24 -2.30
CA GLN A 4 2.84 6.50 -1.88
C GLN A 4 3.12 6.07 -0.44
N THR A 5 2.13 6.16 0.46
CA THR A 5 2.27 5.72 1.86
C THR A 5 2.34 4.19 1.93
N HIS A 6 1.56 3.50 1.10
CA HIS A 6 1.66 2.03 0.96
C HIS A 6 3.02 1.60 0.39
N LEU A 7 3.52 2.32 -0.63
CA LEU A 7 4.87 2.09 -1.16
C LEU A 7 5.95 2.28 -0.09
N LEU A 8 5.89 3.37 0.68
CA LEU A 8 6.87 3.67 1.73
C LEU A 8 6.81 2.65 2.87
N ALA A 9 5.61 2.20 3.27
CA ALA A 9 5.48 1.20 4.32
C ALA A 9 5.96 -0.18 3.88
N GLY A 10 5.65 -0.58 2.64
CA GLY A 10 6.18 -1.79 2.03
C GLY A 10 7.70 -1.74 1.96
N LEU A 11 8.28 -0.61 1.52
CA LEU A 11 9.72 -0.42 1.47
C LEU A 11 10.35 -0.50 2.86
N ALA A 12 9.85 0.23 3.84
CA ALA A 12 10.38 0.20 5.20
C ALA A 12 10.33 -1.22 5.81
N ALA A 13 9.24 -1.96 5.60
CA ALA A 13 9.13 -3.35 6.05
C ALA A 13 10.11 -4.28 5.29
N GLY A 14 10.28 -4.07 3.99
CA GLY A 14 11.27 -4.76 3.17
C GLY A 14 12.71 -4.51 3.62
N GLU A 15 13.08 -3.26 3.88
CA GLU A 15 14.41 -2.87 4.34
C GLU A 15 14.75 -3.45 5.71
N VAL A 16 13.78 -3.47 6.63
CA VAL A 16 13.94 -4.15 7.92
C VAL A 16 14.28 -5.63 7.67
N ALA A 17 13.53 -6.33 6.83
CA ALA A 17 13.78 -7.73 6.51
C ALA A 17 15.13 -7.93 5.79
N ALA A 18 15.52 -7.00 4.92
CA ALA A 18 16.79 -7.05 4.22
C ALA A 18 17.99 -6.85 5.16
N SER A 19 17.91 -5.90 6.09
CA SER A 19 18.93 -5.66 7.12
C SER A 19 19.16 -6.86 8.05
N LEU A 20 18.11 -7.69 8.22
CA LEU A 20 18.17 -8.93 8.99
C LEU A 20 18.65 -10.13 8.17
N GLY A 21 18.96 -9.93 6.88
CA GLY A 21 19.38 -10.99 5.96
C GLY A 21 18.27 -11.97 5.57
N ALA A 22 16.99 -11.63 5.81
CA ALA A 22 15.86 -12.49 5.48
C ALA A 22 15.48 -12.42 4.00
N ILE A 23 15.73 -11.28 3.36
CA ILE A 23 15.61 -11.05 1.92
C ILE A 23 16.77 -10.17 1.44
N SER A 24 16.95 -10.07 0.13
CA SER A 24 17.90 -9.17 -0.53
C SER A 24 17.31 -7.78 -0.76
N GLN A 25 18.18 -6.81 -1.03
CA GLN A 25 17.78 -5.44 -1.36
C GLN A 25 16.84 -5.33 -2.58
N PRO A 26 17.08 -6.04 -3.70
CA PRO A 26 16.12 -6.08 -4.79
C PRO A 26 14.74 -6.64 -4.40
N GLU A 27 14.70 -7.60 -3.47
CA GLU A 27 13.44 -8.15 -2.95
C GLU A 27 12.72 -7.15 -2.03
N ALA A 28 13.43 -6.31 -1.26
CA ALA A 28 12.83 -5.21 -0.51
C ALA A 28 12.15 -4.18 -1.43
N LEU A 29 12.79 -3.82 -2.55
CA LEU A 29 12.16 -2.97 -3.57
C LEU A 29 10.94 -3.64 -4.21
N LEU A 30 10.98 -4.96 -4.39
CA LEU A 30 9.83 -5.72 -4.87
C LEU A 30 8.66 -5.68 -3.87
N VAL A 31 8.93 -5.79 -2.56
CA VAL A 31 7.91 -5.62 -1.50
C VAL A 31 7.23 -4.25 -1.62
N ALA A 32 8.00 -3.18 -1.79
CA ALA A 32 7.46 -1.82 -1.96
C ALA A 32 6.55 -1.70 -3.19
N GLY A 33 7.01 -2.24 -4.32
CA GLY A 33 6.22 -2.26 -5.57
C GLY A 33 4.93 -3.04 -5.44
N LEU A 34 4.97 -4.21 -4.80
CA LEU A 34 3.80 -5.05 -4.57
C LEU A 34 2.82 -4.41 -3.58
N ALA A 35 3.31 -3.79 -2.50
CA ALA A 35 2.46 -3.10 -1.52
C ALA A 35 1.63 -1.99 -2.18
N MET A 36 2.22 -1.22 -3.09
CA MET A 36 1.51 -0.22 -3.90
C MET A 36 0.62 -0.86 -4.97
N ALA A 37 1.05 -1.96 -5.59
CA ALA A 37 0.29 -2.62 -6.65
C ALA A 37 -1.01 -3.26 -6.15
N ILE A 38 -1.14 -3.58 -4.86
CA ILE A 38 -2.39 -4.06 -4.29
C ILE A 38 -3.54 -3.07 -4.54
N ASP A 39 -3.29 -1.75 -4.44
CA ASP A 39 -4.27 -0.67 -4.70
C ASP A 39 -4.76 -0.60 -6.17
N ILE A 40 -4.16 -1.37 -7.09
CA ILE A 40 -4.62 -1.42 -8.49
C ILE A 40 -6.03 -1.97 -8.56
N ASP A 41 -6.45 -2.78 -7.60
CA ASP A 41 -7.80 -3.31 -7.47
C ASP A 41 -8.87 -2.18 -7.44
N HIS A 42 -8.59 -1.04 -6.80
CA HIS A 42 -9.46 0.12 -6.73
C HIS A 42 -9.57 0.81 -8.09
N TYR A 43 -8.47 0.89 -8.83
CA TYR A 43 -8.49 1.39 -10.20
C TYR A 43 -9.29 0.47 -11.13
N LEU A 44 -9.08 -0.84 -11.04
CA LEU A 44 -9.83 -1.81 -11.83
C LEU A 44 -11.32 -1.77 -11.50
N TYR A 45 -11.66 -1.64 -10.22
CA TYR A 45 -13.03 -1.45 -9.77
C TYR A 45 -13.64 -0.19 -10.39
N PHE A 46 -12.93 0.94 -10.37
CA PHE A 46 -13.37 2.17 -11.02
C PHE A 46 -13.60 1.98 -12.53
N VAL A 47 -12.68 1.32 -13.23
CA VAL A 47 -12.79 1.03 -14.67
C VAL A 47 -14.05 0.21 -14.97
N ILE A 48 -14.31 -0.83 -14.17
CA ILE A 48 -15.48 -1.70 -14.33
C ILE A 48 -16.78 -0.92 -14.06
N LYS A 49 -16.84 -0.16 -12.96
CA LYS A 49 -18.04 0.56 -12.53
C LYS A 49 -18.40 1.71 -13.46
N HIS A 50 -17.41 2.48 -13.92
CA HIS A 50 -17.61 3.71 -14.68
C HIS A 50 -17.32 3.58 -16.18
N GLY A 51 -16.83 2.43 -16.63
CA GLY A 51 -16.45 2.18 -18.03
C GLY A 51 -15.35 3.12 -18.54
N SER A 52 -14.51 3.65 -17.64
CA SER A 52 -13.51 4.67 -17.97
C SER A 52 -12.11 4.27 -17.56
N TRP A 53 -11.19 4.25 -18.52
CA TRP A 53 -9.75 3.97 -18.34
C TRP A 53 -8.93 5.22 -17.98
N SER A 54 -9.59 6.30 -17.55
CA SER A 54 -8.89 7.55 -17.24
C SER A 54 -8.38 7.52 -15.80
N LEU A 55 -7.05 7.38 -15.64
CA LEU A 55 -6.37 7.46 -14.34
C LEU A 55 -6.69 8.77 -13.60
N GLU A 56 -6.74 9.90 -14.32
CA GLU A 56 -7.10 11.20 -13.74
C GLU A 56 -8.50 11.19 -13.11
N LYS A 57 -9.48 10.59 -13.80
CA LYS A 57 -10.86 10.50 -13.28
C LYS A 57 -10.93 9.55 -12.09
N ALA A 58 -10.26 8.39 -12.17
CA ALA A 58 -10.20 7.42 -11.09
C ALA A 58 -9.59 8.04 -9.82
N TRP A 59 -8.45 8.72 -9.98
CA TRP A 59 -7.77 9.44 -8.91
C TRP A 59 -8.68 10.48 -8.26
N ASN A 60 -9.28 11.37 -9.06
CA ASN A 60 -10.16 12.41 -8.55
C ASN A 60 -11.42 11.84 -7.86
N ALA A 61 -11.96 10.72 -8.34
CA ALA A 61 -13.09 10.04 -7.71
C ALA A 61 -12.72 9.47 -6.33
N ALA A 62 -11.57 8.80 -6.24
CA ALA A 62 -11.04 8.27 -4.98
C ALA A 62 -10.79 9.38 -3.95
N VAL A 63 -10.12 10.48 -4.35
CA VAL A 63 -9.82 11.61 -3.47
C VAL A 63 -11.08 12.36 -3.01
N ALA A 64 -12.10 12.42 -3.87
CA ALA A 64 -13.40 12.99 -3.52
C ALA A 64 -14.20 12.13 -2.53
N ARG A 65 -13.70 10.95 -2.14
CA ARG A 65 -14.37 9.99 -1.25
C ARG A 65 -15.71 9.51 -1.77
N ARG A 66 -15.93 9.61 -3.08
CA ARG A 66 -17.16 9.09 -3.71
C ARG A 66 -17.19 7.57 -3.70
N GLU A 67 -16.02 6.96 -3.57
CA GLU A 67 -15.81 5.51 -3.54
C GLU A 67 -15.34 5.01 -2.15
N GLU A 68 -15.41 5.82 -1.08
CA GLU A 68 -14.88 5.47 0.26
C GLU A 68 -15.56 4.24 0.92
N GLY A 69 -16.72 3.83 0.42
CA GLY A 69 -17.41 2.60 0.84
C GLY A 69 -17.05 1.37 0.01
N GLU A 70 -16.20 1.50 -1.01
CA GLU A 70 -16.00 0.50 -2.07
C GLU A 70 -14.66 -0.19 -1.95
N ARG A 71 -14.25 -0.47 -0.72
CA ARG A 71 -13.18 -1.42 -0.43
C ARG A 71 -13.49 -2.73 -1.16
N THR A 72 -12.60 -3.15 -2.05
CA THR A 72 -12.76 -4.45 -2.71
C THR A 72 -12.66 -5.57 -1.68
N TRP A 73 -13.09 -6.77 -2.05
CA TRP A 73 -13.06 -7.96 -1.20
C TRP A 73 -11.68 -8.23 -0.55
N LEU A 74 -10.58 -7.78 -1.17
CA LEU A 74 -9.21 -7.92 -0.68
C LEU A 74 -8.94 -7.21 0.65
N HIS A 75 -9.68 -6.15 0.96
CA HIS A 75 -9.51 -5.35 2.17
C HIS A 75 -10.51 -5.72 3.27
N HIS A 76 -11.41 -6.67 3.01
CA HIS A 76 -12.32 -7.22 4.01
C HIS A 76 -11.68 -8.39 4.74
N TRP A 77 -12.24 -8.75 5.90
CA TRP A 77 -11.76 -9.86 6.72
C TRP A 77 -11.60 -11.18 5.94
N TRP A 78 -12.54 -11.47 5.04
CA TRP A 78 -12.46 -12.67 4.20
C TRP A 78 -11.31 -12.63 3.18
N GLY A 79 -11.05 -11.45 2.59
CA GLY A 79 -9.88 -11.25 1.74
C GLY A 79 -8.58 -11.46 2.50
N PHE A 80 -8.49 -10.89 3.70
CA PHE A 80 -7.35 -11.08 4.62
C PHE A 80 -7.09 -12.55 4.91
N VAL A 81 -8.10 -13.29 5.39
CA VAL A 81 -7.96 -14.72 5.69
C VAL A 81 -7.55 -15.52 4.45
N PHE A 82 -8.15 -15.23 3.30
CA PHE A 82 -7.86 -15.93 2.05
C PHE A 82 -6.41 -15.70 1.59
N VAL A 83 -5.96 -14.45 1.54
CA VAL A 83 -4.59 -14.09 1.13
C VAL A 83 -3.57 -14.64 2.13
N SER A 84 -3.85 -14.55 3.44
CA SER A 84 -3.00 -15.16 4.47
C SER A 84 -2.87 -16.67 4.31
N ALA A 85 -3.96 -17.38 3.98
CA ALA A 85 -3.89 -18.82 3.72
C ALA A 85 -3.01 -19.14 2.51
N ILE A 86 -3.09 -18.35 1.43
CA ILE A 86 -2.21 -18.50 0.27
C ILE A 86 -0.75 -18.27 0.66
N ILE A 87 -0.46 -17.23 1.45
CA ILE A 87 0.90 -16.93 1.93
C ILE A 87 1.45 -18.09 2.78
N VAL A 88 0.65 -18.63 3.69
CA VAL A 88 1.05 -19.78 4.53
C VAL A 88 1.30 -21.02 3.67
N LEU A 89 0.44 -21.31 2.69
CA LEU A 89 0.66 -22.41 1.76
C LEU A 89 1.94 -22.20 0.94
N LEU A 90 2.19 -20.98 0.47
CA LEU A 90 3.39 -20.63 -0.28
C LEU A 90 4.66 -20.81 0.55
N ALA A 91 4.61 -20.60 1.87
CA ALA A 91 5.75 -20.76 2.76
C ALA A 91 6.32 -22.19 2.78
N PHE A 92 5.50 -23.20 2.45
CA PHE A 92 5.97 -24.59 2.29
C PHE A 92 6.79 -24.81 1.01
N PHE A 93 6.64 -23.95 0.00
CA PHE A 93 7.33 -24.06 -1.29
C PHE A 93 8.47 -23.04 -1.43
N SER A 94 8.29 -21.82 -0.92
CA SER A 94 9.29 -20.77 -0.92
C SER A 94 9.06 -19.79 0.23
N GLN A 95 9.91 -19.87 1.26
CA GLN A 95 9.87 -18.97 2.40
C GLN A 95 10.14 -17.51 2.00
N ALA A 96 11.05 -17.29 1.04
CA ALA A 96 11.36 -15.95 0.53
C ALA A 96 10.14 -15.30 -0.14
N TRP A 97 9.47 -15.99 -1.07
CA TRP A 97 8.28 -15.46 -1.73
C TRP A 97 7.11 -15.28 -0.77
N ALA A 98 6.92 -16.20 0.18
CA ALA A 98 5.92 -16.05 1.22
C ALA A 98 6.19 -14.81 2.08
N LEU A 99 7.44 -14.55 2.46
CA LEU A 99 7.82 -13.36 3.21
C LEU A 99 7.61 -12.07 2.40
N ILE A 100 8.01 -12.04 1.13
CA ILE A 100 7.80 -10.90 0.22
C ILE A 100 6.31 -10.55 0.16
N LEU A 101 5.44 -11.53 -0.09
CA LEU A 101 3.99 -11.31 -0.15
C LEU A 101 3.40 -10.94 1.20
N ALA A 102 3.88 -11.54 2.30
CA ALA A 102 3.45 -11.21 3.65
C ALA A 102 3.76 -9.75 3.99
N LEU A 103 4.98 -9.29 3.74
CA LEU A 103 5.38 -7.91 4.01
C LEU A 103 4.57 -6.93 3.15
N ALA A 104 4.41 -7.22 1.86
CA ALA A 104 3.65 -6.37 0.95
C ALA A 104 2.18 -6.28 1.36
N TYR A 105 1.53 -7.42 1.58
CA TYR A 105 0.10 -7.48 1.89
C TYR A 105 -0.23 -6.96 3.29
N TYR A 106 0.52 -7.36 4.31
CA TYR A 106 0.21 -6.96 5.68
C TYR A 106 0.54 -5.51 5.98
N SER A 107 1.63 -4.95 5.43
CA SER A 107 1.90 -3.51 5.55
C SER A 107 0.78 -2.70 4.91
N HIS A 108 0.34 -3.11 3.72
CA HIS A 108 -0.78 -2.49 3.02
C HIS A 108 -2.08 -2.57 3.84
N TYR A 109 -2.49 -3.78 4.23
CA TYR A 109 -3.72 -4.01 4.98
C TYR A 109 -3.74 -3.26 6.32
N PHE A 110 -2.61 -3.24 7.03
CA PHE A 110 -2.48 -2.52 8.29
C PHE A 110 -2.74 -1.01 8.11
N LEU A 111 -2.14 -0.40 7.09
CA LEU A 111 -2.30 1.02 6.81
C LEU A 111 -3.75 1.41 6.47
N ASP A 112 -4.51 0.54 5.82
CA ASP A 112 -5.92 0.80 5.54
C ASP A 112 -6.82 0.82 6.77
N HIS A 113 -6.33 0.30 7.90
CA HIS A 113 -7.02 0.35 9.18
C HIS A 113 -6.56 1.52 10.06
N VAL A 114 -5.54 2.27 9.64
CA VAL A 114 -5.12 3.48 10.34
C VAL A 114 -6.17 4.57 10.12
N PRO A 115 -6.74 5.15 11.20
CA PRO A 115 -7.80 6.14 11.07
C PRO A 115 -7.30 7.41 10.40
N ASN A 116 -8.05 7.89 9.42
CA ASN A 116 -7.74 9.15 8.75
C ASN A 116 -7.95 10.34 9.71
N SER A 117 -6.94 11.22 9.82
CA SER A 117 -7.07 12.47 10.57
C SER A 117 -8.09 13.40 9.90
N THR A 118 -8.85 14.13 10.73
CA THR A 118 -9.83 15.13 10.27
C THR A 118 -9.16 16.38 9.69
N ARG A 119 -7.91 16.66 10.06
CA ARG A 119 -7.12 17.79 9.53
C ARG A 119 -6.42 17.35 8.25
N GLN A 120 -6.80 17.97 7.13
CA GLN A 120 -6.35 17.59 5.80
C GLN A 120 -6.01 18.83 4.97
N ILE A 121 -4.95 18.73 4.19
CA ILE A 121 -4.49 19.75 3.25
C ILE A 121 -4.97 19.36 1.85
N ARG A 122 -5.66 20.27 1.18
CA ARG A 122 -6.16 20.06 -0.19
C ARG A 122 -5.38 20.92 -1.16
N PHE A 123 -4.94 20.31 -2.26
CA PHE A 123 -4.25 21.01 -3.34
C PHE A 123 -4.54 20.31 -4.67
N LYS A 124 -4.17 20.96 -5.77
CA LYS A 124 -4.28 20.39 -7.12
C LYS A 124 -2.95 20.49 -7.81
N VAL A 125 -2.54 19.42 -8.47
CA VAL A 125 -1.38 19.40 -9.38
C VAL A 125 -1.93 19.06 -10.75
N LEU A 126 -1.79 19.99 -11.70
CA LEU A 126 -2.43 19.92 -13.01
C LEU A 126 -3.96 19.71 -12.85
N LYS A 127 -4.48 18.54 -13.23
CA LYS A 127 -5.90 18.17 -13.12
C LYS A 127 -6.19 17.18 -11.98
N ALA A 128 -5.16 16.68 -11.30
CA ALA A 128 -5.31 15.75 -10.19
C ALA A 128 -5.48 16.51 -8.87
N SER A 129 -6.50 16.15 -8.11
CA SER A 129 -6.77 16.69 -6.78
C SER A 129 -6.10 15.84 -5.71
N PHE A 130 -5.57 16.46 -4.68
CA PHE A 130 -4.91 15.80 -3.55
C PHE A 130 -5.53 16.28 -2.25
N LYS A 131 -5.54 15.41 -1.24
CA LYS A 131 -6.16 15.58 0.07
C LYS A 131 -5.36 14.80 1.12
N LEU A 132 -4.16 15.27 1.43
CA LEU A 132 -3.26 14.62 2.38
C LEU A 132 -3.66 14.96 3.83
N SER A 133 -3.67 13.96 4.70
CA SER A 133 -3.87 14.18 6.13
C SER A 133 -2.54 14.51 6.83
N TYR A 134 -2.57 15.28 7.92
CA TYR A 134 -1.34 15.53 8.69
C TYR A 134 -0.73 14.25 9.26
N LEU A 135 -1.58 13.28 9.63
CA LEU A 135 -1.13 11.98 10.11
C LEU A 135 -0.33 11.24 9.03
N GLU A 136 -0.83 11.25 7.80
CA GLU A 136 -0.18 10.63 6.66
C GLU A 136 1.15 11.30 6.32
N ILE A 137 1.23 12.64 6.36
CA ILE A 137 2.51 13.35 6.18
C ILE A 137 3.52 12.95 7.26
N ILE A 138 3.11 12.90 8.53
CA ILE A 138 3.99 12.49 9.63
C ILE A 138 4.45 11.05 9.45
N LEU A 139 3.52 10.16 9.08
CA LEU A 139 3.80 8.76 8.84
C LEU A 139 4.80 8.58 7.67
N ASP A 140 4.60 9.27 6.55
CA ASP A 140 5.50 9.24 5.41
C ASP A 140 6.93 9.68 5.81
N VAL A 141 7.06 10.74 6.62
CA VAL A 141 8.36 11.19 7.14
C VAL A 141 9.01 10.13 8.02
N ILE A 142 8.26 9.50 8.92
CA ILE A 142 8.77 8.42 9.78
C ILE A 142 9.24 7.24 8.93
N LEU A 143 8.44 6.82 7.95
CA LEU A 143 8.77 5.70 7.06
C LEU A 143 10.02 5.99 6.23
N ILE A 144 10.19 7.21 5.73
CA ILE A 144 11.40 7.64 5.03
C ILE A 144 12.63 7.56 5.94
N LEU A 145 12.55 8.10 7.16
CA LEU A 145 13.67 8.07 8.11
C LEU A 145 14.05 6.65 8.51
N LEU A 146 13.06 5.77 8.73
CA LEU A 146 13.30 4.35 9.00
C LEU A 146 13.99 3.67 7.82
N THR A 147 13.47 3.87 6.61
CA THR A 147 14.04 3.32 5.38
C THR A 147 15.51 3.72 5.21
N ILE A 148 15.83 5.01 5.34
CA ILE A 148 17.21 5.51 5.27
C ILE A 148 18.09 4.88 6.36
N GLY A 149 17.56 4.75 7.59
CA GLY A 149 18.27 4.15 8.70
C GLY A 149 18.66 2.69 8.44
N PHE A 150 17.75 1.88 7.87
CA PHE A 150 18.03 0.47 7.57
C PHE A 150 18.90 0.25 6.34
N ILE A 151 18.80 1.11 5.31
CA ILE A 151 19.70 1.07 4.16
C ILE A 151 21.16 1.38 4.57
N ALA A 152 21.35 2.17 5.62
CA ALA A 152 22.67 2.58 6.08
C ALA A 152 23.37 1.56 7.01
N LEU A 153 22.69 0.49 7.41
CA LEU A 153 23.21 -0.59 8.27
C LEU A 153 23.80 -1.73 7.43
#